data_AF-A0A382GNR3-F1
#
_entry.id   AF-A0A382GNR3-F1
#
_cell.length_a   1.000
_cell.length_b   1.000
_cell.length_c   1.000
_cell.angle_alpha   90.00
_cell.angle_beta   90.00
_cell.angle_gamma   90.00
#
_symmetry.space_group_name_H-M   'P 1'
#
loop_
_entity.id
_entity.type
_entity.pdbx_description
1 polymer ?
#
loop_
_entity_poly.entity_id
_entity_poly.type
_entity_poly.pdbx_seq_one_letter_code
_entity_poly.pdbx_strand_id
1 'polypeptide(L)'
;MPSGITPNPDQQAAITHQPGPLMILAGAGTGKTFTLLHRIRHLISTNQIHPEHVLLLTFTEKATAEAKETIRNILGEKAESIF
;
A
#
# COMPACT_ATOMS: atom_id res chain seq x y z
N MET A 1 -9.06 -13.57 3.87
CA MET A 1 -8.25 -12.40 4.27
C MET A 1 -6.90 -12.91 4.78
N PRO A 2 -5.86 -13.13 3.94
CA PRO A 2 -4.62 -13.67 4.48
C PRO A 2 -3.69 -12.53 4.95
N SER A 3 -3.80 -12.22 6.24
CA SER A 3 -2.76 -11.79 7.21
C SER A 3 -3.45 -11.02 8.34
N GLY A 4 -3.40 -11.55 9.55
CA GLY A 4 -4.17 -11.12 10.73
C GLY A 4 -3.73 -9.80 11.37
N ILE A 5 -3.28 -8.82 10.58
CA ILE A 5 -2.87 -7.50 11.08
C ILE A 5 -4.03 -6.52 10.86
N THR A 6 -4.58 -6.03 11.96
CA THR A 6 -5.61 -4.98 11.94
C THR A 6 -4.91 -3.62 12.03
N PRO A 7 -5.14 -2.69 11.09
CA PRO A 7 -4.59 -1.34 11.17
C PRO A 7 -5.08 -0.64 12.45
N ASN A 8 -4.19 0.09 13.11
CA ASN A 8 -4.59 1.01 14.17
C ASN A 8 -5.36 2.23 13.57
N PRO A 9 -5.96 3.10 14.40
CA PRO A 9 -6.76 4.23 13.89
C PRO A 9 -5.99 5.17 12.93
N ASP A 10 -4.73 5.50 13.23
CA ASP A 10 -3.93 6.39 12.39
C ASP A 10 -3.57 5.73 11.04
N GLN A 11 -3.21 4.45 11.06
CA GLN A 11 -2.97 3.66 9.86
C GLN A 11 -4.24 3.54 9.03
N GLN A 12 -5.39 3.28 9.65
CA GLN A 12 -6.68 3.20 8.99
C GLN A 12 -7.06 4.54 8.34
N ALA A 13 -6.82 5.66 9.02
CA ALA A 13 -7.03 7.00 8.48
C ALA A 13 -6.14 7.25 7.26
N ALA A 14 -4.85 6.89 7.33
CA ALA A 14 -3.93 7.02 6.20
C ALA A 14 -4.29 6.09 5.02
N ILE A 15 -4.76 4.87 5.29
CA ILE A 15 -5.22 3.91 4.28
C ILE A 15 -6.45 4.44 3.53
N THR A 16 -7.39 5.06 4.25
CA THR A 16 -8.69 5.50 3.71
C THR A 16 -8.74 6.98 3.30
N HIS A 17 -7.66 7.73 3.50
CA HIS A 17 -7.58 9.12 3.06
C HIS A 17 -7.85 9.21 1.56
N GLN A 18 -8.67 10.18 1.16
CA GLN A 18 -9.09 10.34 -0.24
C GLN A 18 -7.89 10.58 -1.18
N PRO A 19 -8.07 10.40 -2.50
CA PRO A 19 -7.03 10.76 -3.47
C PRO A 19 -6.57 12.20 -3.28
N GLY A 20 -5.26 12.39 -3.16
CA GLY A 20 -4.64 13.68 -2.88
C GLY A 20 -3.32 13.54 -2.14
N PRO A 21 -2.57 14.65 -1.97
CA PRO A 21 -1.31 14.65 -1.24
C PRO A 21 -1.50 14.19 0.21
N LEU A 22 -0.62 13.30 0.68
CA LEU A 22 -0.61 12.80 2.05
C LEU A 22 0.84 12.57 2.51
N MET A 23 1.20 13.12 3.67
CA MET A 23 2.48 12.86 4.34
C MET A 23 2.23 12.04 5.60
N ILE A 24 2.87 10.88 5.72
CA ILE A 24 2.77 10.03 6.90
C ILE A 24 4.06 10.15 7.72
N LEU A 25 3.95 10.75 8.91
CA LEU A 25 5.04 10.79 9.88
C LEU A 25 5.01 9.51 10.71
N ALA A 26 6.11 8.74 10.69
CA ALA A 26 6.11 7.42 11.31
C ALA A 26 7.50 6.98 11.76
N GLY A 27 7.60 6.52 13.01
CA GLY A 27 8.81 5.99 13.63
C GLY A 27 9.26 4.64 13.04
N ALA A 28 10.44 4.17 13.41
CA ALA A 28 10.90 2.83 13.03
C ALA A 28 9.93 1.75 13.57
N GLY A 29 9.65 0.73 12.76
CA GLY A 29 8.78 -0.39 13.16
C GLY A 29 7.27 -0.09 13.24
N THR A 30 6.80 1.13 12.98
CA THR A 30 5.38 1.49 13.14
C THR A 30 4.47 1.10 11.97
N GLY A 31 4.94 0.23 11.06
CA GLY A 31 4.13 -0.26 9.93
C GLY A 31 3.98 0.72 8.75
N LYS A 32 4.99 1.54 8.46
CA LYS A 32 5.01 2.45 7.28
C LYS A 32 4.68 1.73 5.98
N THR A 33 5.42 0.65 5.69
CA THR A 33 5.25 -0.15 4.49
C THR A 33 3.85 -0.76 4.44
N PHE A 34 3.40 -1.39 5.53
CA PHE A 34 2.04 -1.92 5.64
C PHE A 34 0.98 -0.86 5.29
N THR A 35 1.09 0.32 5.88
CA THR A 35 0.13 1.42 5.66
C THR A 35 0.10 1.86 4.19
N LEU A 36 1.27 2.04 3.55
CA LEU A 36 1.37 2.45 2.15
C LEU A 36 0.80 1.39 1.19
N LEU A 37 1.12 0.12 1.39
CA LEU A 37 0.66 -0.95 0.50
C LEU A 37 -0.84 -1.20 0.66
N HIS A 38 -1.36 -1.15 1.89
CA HIS A 38 -2.80 -1.24 2.14
C HIS A 38 -3.55 0.00 1.64
N ARG A 39 -2.93 1.18 1.60
CA ARG A 39 -3.48 2.36 0.93
C ARG A 39 -3.65 2.13 -0.56
N ILE A 40 -2.60 1.63 -1.25
CA ILE A 40 -2.68 1.28 -2.68
C ILE A 40 -3.82 0.26 -2.92
N ARG A 41 -3.87 -0.79 -2.09
CA ARG A 41 -4.95 -1.80 -2.14
C ARG A 41 -6.32 -1.16 -1.99
N HIS A 42 -6.48 -0.26 -1.02
CA HIS A 42 -7.75 0.41 -0.76
C HIS A 42 -8.20 1.22 -1.98
N LEU A 43 -7.34 2.12 -2.48
CA LEU A 43 -7.66 3.00 -3.61
C LEU A 43 -8.02 2.22 -4.89
N ILE A 44 -7.34 1.11 -5.16
CA ILE A 44 -7.64 0.23 -6.30
C ILE A 44 -8.94 -0.55 -6.06
N SER A 45 -9.15 -1.09 -4.85
CA SER A 45 -10.34 -1.89 -4.55
C SER A 45 -11.63 -1.07 -4.53
N THR A 46 -11.53 0.24 -4.26
CA THR A 46 -12.65 1.19 -4.28
C THR A 46 -12.80 1.91 -5.62
N ASN A 47 -12.08 1.48 -6.66
CA ASN A 47 -12.07 2.08 -8.00
C ASN A 47 -11.74 3.59 -8.00
N GLN A 48 -10.99 4.09 -7.01
CA GLN A 48 -10.55 5.48 -6.95
C GLN A 48 -9.32 5.74 -7.82
N ILE A 49 -8.50 4.71 -8.06
CA ILE A 49 -7.38 4.74 -8.98
C ILE A 49 -7.30 3.44 -9.76
N HIS A 50 -6.76 3.52 -10.98
CA HIS A 50 -6.42 2.35 -11.77
C HIS A 50 -5.01 1.85 -11.43
N PRO A 51 -4.77 0.52 -11.37
CA PRO A 51 -3.45 -0.05 -11.07
C PRO A 51 -2.31 0.49 -11.96
N GLU A 52 -2.57 0.65 -13.25
CA GLU A 52 -1.63 1.17 -14.26
C GLU A 52 -1.19 2.62 -14.01
N HIS A 53 -1.85 3.34 -13.10
CA HIS A 53 -1.51 4.72 -12.72
C HIS A 53 -0.72 4.80 -11.40
N VAL A 54 -0.27 3.67 -10.85
CA VAL A 54 0.48 3.62 -9.59
C VAL A 54 1.99 3.60 -9.86
N LEU A 55 2.72 4.53 -9.25
CA LEU A 55 4.17 4.50 -9.15
C LEU A 55 4.59 4.36 -7.69
N LEU A 56 5.31 3.29 -7.36
CA LEU A 56 5.89 3.07 -6.04
C LEU A 56 7.41 3.24 -6.09
N LEU A 57 7.95 4.16 -5.30
CA LEU A 57 9.38 4.42 -5.19
C LEU A 57 9.90 4.01 -3.81
N THR A 58 11.06 3.38 -3.80
CA THR A 58 11.75 2.82 -2.64
C THR A 58 13.24 3.15 -2.72
N PHE A 59 13.92 3.17 -1.57
CA PHE A 59 15.35 3.46 -1.52
C PHE A 59 16.25 2.28 -1.92
N THR A 60 15.75 1.04 -1.84
CA THR A 60 16.54 -0.17 -2.08
C THR A 60 15.76 -1.16 -2.92
N GLU A 61 16.48 -1.92 -3.76
CA GLU A 61 15.92 -3.03 -4.54
C GLU A 61 15.24 -4.08 -3.67
N LYS A 62 15.79 -4.34 -2.48
CA LYS A 62 15.18 -5.27 -1.52
C LYS A 62 13.78 -4.80 -1.10
N ALA A 63 13.62 -3.51 -0.78
CA ALA A 63 12.32 -2.96 -0.41
C ALA A 63 11.34 -2.98 -1.59
N THR A 64 11.84 -2.76 -2.81
CA THR A 64 11.04 -2.91 -4.05
C THR A 64 10.51 -4.33 -4.20
N ALA A 65 11.38 -5.33 -4.06
CA ALA A 65 11.00 -6.74 -4.19
C ALA A 65 10.00 -7.17 -3.12
N GLU A 66 10.21 -6.78 -1.86
CA GLU A 66 9.29 -7.04 -0.75
C GLU A 66 7.91 -6.38 -0.97
N ALA A 67 7.89 -5.15 -1.48
CA ALA A 67 6.66 -4.45 -1.81
C ALA A 67 5.91 -5.14 -2.97
N LYS A 68 6.61 -5.52 -4.04
CA LYS A 68 6.04 -6.24 -5.18
C LYS A 68 5.38 -7.56 -4.75
N GLU A 69 6.07 -8.34 -3.94
CA GLU A 69 5.54 -9.58 -3.38
C GLU A 69 4.32 -9.34 -2.49
N THR A 70 4.38 -8.34 -1.61
CA THR A 70 3.26 -8.01 -0.72
C THR A 70 2.03 -7.53 -1.49
N ILE A 71 2.21 -6.66 -2.49
CA ILE A 71 1.12 -6.17 -3.33
C ILE A 71 0.46 -7.31 -4.09
N ARG A 72 1.24 -8.23 -4.68
CA ARG A 72 0.69 -9.45 -5.33
C ARG A 72 -0.17 -10.26 -4.39
N ASN A 73 0.29 -10.45 -3.15
CA ASN A 73 -0.45 -11.20 -2.14
C ASN A 73 -1.78 -10.52 -1.74
N ILE A 74 -1.88 -9.19 -1.75
CA ILE A 74 -3.09 -8.46 -1.33
C ILE A 74 -4.02 -8.03 -2.47
N LEU A 75 -3.54 -7.94 -3.72
CA LEU A 75 -4.31 -7.53 -4.91
C LEU A 75 -4.48 -8.64 -5.95
N GLY A 76 -3.76 -9.75 -5.86
CA GLY A 76 -3.82 -10.83 -6.84
C GLY A 76 -3.42 -10.37 -8.24
N GLU A 77 -4.16 -10.81 -9.27
CA GLU A 77 -3.89 -10.48 -10.67
C GLU A 77 -3.84 -8.97 -10.97
N LYS A 78 -4.58 -8.14 -10.20
CA LYS A 78 -4.55 -6.68 -10.35
C LYS A 78 -3.18 -6.06 -10.07
N ALA A 79 -2.30 -6.79 -9.36
CA ALA A 79 -0.95 -6.34 -9.06
C ALA A 79 -0.02 -6.33 -10.28
N GLU A 80 -0.24 -7.18 -11.28
CA GLU A 80 0.65 -7.28 -12.44
C GLU A 80 0.60 -6.03 -13.33
N SER A 81 -0.45 -5.21 -13.23
CA SER A 81 -0.53 -3.93 -13.93
C SER A 81 0.20 -2.79 -13.20
N ILE A 82 0.70 -3.02 -11.99
CA ILE A 82 1.48 -2.03 -11.20
C ILE A 82 2.99 -2.15 -11.48
N PHE A 83 3.48 -3.34 -11.87
CA PHE A 83 4.91 -3.69 -11.88
C PHE A 83 5.40 -4.45 -13.10
#